data_AF-A0AAV0NY02-F1
#
_entry.id   AF-A0AAV0NY02-F1
#
_cell.length_a   1.000
_cell.length_b   1.000
_cell.length_c   1.000
_cell.angle_alpha   90.00
_cell.angle_beta   90.00
_cell.angle_gamma   90.00
#
_symmetry.space_group_name_H-M   'P 1'
#
loop_
_entity.id
_entity.type
_entity.pdbx_description
1 polymer ?
#
loop_
_entity_poly.entity_id
_entity_poly.type
_entity_poly.pdbx_seq_one_letter_code
_entity_poly.pdbx_strand_id
1 'polypeptide(L)'
;MALLEEELGQPWQNVYSELLVCSPCAASLGQVYKGCLKETGKLVAVKVQRPYAHETVTVDLFVIRNICLFLRKFPQVGFQTLFGRL
;
A
#
# COMPACT_ATOMS: atom_id res chain seq x y z
N MET A 1 16.13 -2.41 -1.09
CA MET A 1 16.25 -3.87 -1.18
C MET A 1 16.44 -4.55 0.17
N ALA A 2 16.98 -3.87 1.18
CA ALA A 2 17.08 -4.41 2.54
C ALA A 2 15.77 -5.06 3.07
N LEU A 3 14.62 -4.40 2.89
CA LEU A 3 13.32 -4.94 3.34
C LEU A 3 12.90 -6.22 2.59
N LEU A 4 13.29 -6.35 1.32
CA LEU A 4 13.07 -7.59 0.56
C LEU A 4 13.98 -8.72 1.05
N GLU A 5 15.24 -8.40 1.35
CA GLU A 5 16.22 -9.37 1.86
C GLU A 5 15.90 -9.82 3.28
N GLU A 6 15.37 -8.92 4.11
CA GLU A 6 14.87 -9.20 5.46
C GLU A 6 13.70 -10.19 5.42
N GLU A 7 12.69 -9.93 4.60
CA GLU A 7 11.52 -10.82 4.42
C GLU A 7 11.89 -12.18 3.81
N LEU A 8 12.89 -12.21 2.93
CA LEU A 8 13.39 -13.44 2.32
C LEU A 8 14.37 -14.21 3.23
N GLY A 9 14.92 -13.57 4.26
CA GLY A 9 15.98 -14.12 5.13
C GLY A 9 17.32 -14.37 4.44
N GLN A 10 17.48 -13.93 3.18
CA GLN A 10 18.68 -14.13 2.37
C GLN A 10 18.77 -13.09 1.24
N PRO A 11 19.95 -12.92 0.61
CA PRO A 11 20.09 -12.03 -0.53
C PRO A 11 19.13 -12.42 -1.66
N TRP A 12 18.42 -11.44 -2.21
CA TRP A 12 17.41 -11.70 -3.25
C TRP A 12 18.01 -12.36 -4.50
N GLN A 13 19.31 -12.17 -4.75
CA GLN A 13 20.06 -12.79 -5.84
C GLN A 13 20.14 -14.32 -5.72
N ASN A 14 19.86 -14.90 -4.55
CA ASN A 14 19.77 -16.35 -4.39
C ASN A 14 18.42 -16.90 -4.87
N VAL A 15 17.36 -16.08 -4.83
CA VAL A 15 15.99 -16.48 -5.17
C VAL A 15 15.64 -16.10 -6.60
N TYR A 16 16.05 -14.91 -7.04
CA TYR A 16 15.74 -14.36 -8.35
C TYR A 16 17.01 -14.24 -9.21
N SER A 17 16.90 -14.59 -10.49
CA SER A 17 17.97 -14.39 -11.48
C SER A 17 18.03 -12.94 -11.97
N GLU A 18 16.87 -12.29 -12.03
CA GLU A 18 16.71 -10.89 -12.45
C GLU A 18 15.58 -10.24 -11.65
N LEU A 19 15.75 -8.96 -11.32
CA LEU A 19 14.72 -8.09 -10.76
C LEU A 19 14.83 -6.72 -11.43
N LEU A 20 13.88 -6.44 -12.33
CA LEU A 20 13.80 -5.18 -13.05
C LEU A 20 12.67 -4.33 -12.48
N VAL A 21 12.95 -3.04 -12.28
CA VAL A 21 11.90 -2.08 -11.91
C VAL A 21 10.87 -2.04 -13.02
N CYS A 22 9.62 -2.37 -12.70
CA CYS A 22 8.52 -2.27 -13.64
C CYS A 22 7.56 -1.20 -13.13
N SER A 23 7.51 -0.05 -13.81
CA SER A 23 6.54 1.00 -13.50
C SER A 23 5.92 1.53 -14.79
N PRO A 24 4.58 1.57 -14.84
CA PRO A 24 3.96 2.90 -14.76
C PRO A 24 2.71 2.96 -13.85
N CYS A 25 2.32 1.88 -13.17
CA CYS A 25 1.06 1.84 -12.42
C CYS A 25 1.27 1.80 -10.91
N ALA A 26 1.02 2.95 -10.27
CA ALA A 26 0.68 3.15 -8.87
C ALA A 26 0.47 1.88 -8.01
N ALA A 27 1.54 1.40 -7.37
CA ALA A 27 1.38 0.63 -6.15
C ALA A 27 1.28 1.64 -5.00
N SER A 28 0.05 2.05 -4.65
CA SER A 28 -0.22 3.07 -3.61
C SER A 28 0.56 2.85 -2.30
N LEU A 29 0.87 1.59 -1.96
CA LEU A 29 1.58 1.20 -0.74
C LEU A 29 2.91 0.44 -0.99
N GLY A 30 3.37 0.36 -2.24
CA GLY A 30 4.51 -0.50 -2.60
C GLY A 30 5.22 -0.09 -3.87
N GLN A 31 6.17 -0.93 -4.29
CA GLN A 31 6.84 -0.89 -5.58
C GLN A 31 6.74 -2.28 -6.21
N VAL A 32 6.48 -2.37 -7.50
CA VAL A 32 6.45 -3.66 -8.22
C VAL A 32 7.73 -3.81 -9.05
N TYR A 33 8.29 -5.01 -9.02
CA TYR A 33 9.42 -5.44 -9.82
C TYR A 33 8.98 -6.62 -10.68
N LYS A 34 9.48 -6.66 -11.91
CA LYS A 34 9.41 -7.86 -12.74
C LYS A 34 10.62 -8.72 -12.39
N GLY A 35 10.38 -9.92 -11.87
CA GLY A 35 11.42 -10.87 -11.49
C GLY A 35 11.36 -12.17 -12.27
N CYS A 36 12.45 -12.92 -12.24
CA CYS A 36 12.51 -14.30 -12.73
C CYS A 36 13.06 -15.21 -11.62
N LEU A 37 12.38 -16.31 -11.33
CA LEU A 37 12.81 -17.27 -10.31
C LEU A 37 14.00 -18.09 -10.80
N LYS A 38 15.04 -18.24 -9.96
CA LYS A 38 16.24 -19.00 -10.32
C LYS A 38 15.97 -20.49 -10.54
N GLU A 39 15.18 -21.10 -9.66
CA GLU A 39 14.96 -22.55 -9.69
C GLU A 39 14.09 -23.00 -10.87
N THR A 40 13.14 -22.18 -11.30
CA THR A 40 12.10 -22.57 -12.27
C THR A 40 12.13 -21.77 -13.56
N GLY A 41 12.87 -20.66 -13.62
CA GLY A 41 12.87 -19.74 -14.76
C GLY A 41 11.54 -19.00 -14.96
N LYS A 42 10.61 -19.07 -13.99
CA LYS A 42 9.29 -18.45 -14.11
C LYS A 42 9.36 -16.94 -13.89
N LEU A 43 8.71 -16.21 -14.79
CA LEU A 43 8.50 -14.77 -14.64
C LEU A 43 7.42 -14.50 -13.58
N VAL A 44 7.73 -13.61 -12.65
CA VAL A 44 6.86 -13.24 -11.53
C VAL A 44 6.84 -11.73 -11.34
N ALA A 45 5.73 -11.21 -10.82
CA ALA A 45 5.64 -9.82 -10.36
C ALA A 45 5.88 -9.80 -8.84
N VAL A 46 6.94 -9.12 -8.41
CA VAL A 46 7.33 -9.01 -7.00
C VAL A 46 6.91 -7.64 -6.49
N LYS A 47 5.92 -7.61 -5.59
CA LYS A 47 5.49 -6.37 -4.93
C LYS A 47 6.20 -6.23 -3.60
N VAL A 48 7.01 -5.18 -3.48
CA VAL A 48 7.76 -4.85 -2.26
C VAL A 48 7.04 -3.70 -1.55
N GLN A 49 6.79 -3.84 -0.25
CA GLN A 49 6.16 -2.78 0.54
C GLN A 49 7.11 -1.57 0.69
N ARG A 50 6.56 -0.35 0.65
CA ARG A 50 7.35 0.85 0.96
C ARG A 50 7.73 0.86 2.44
N PRO A 51 8.94 1.30 2.80
CA PRO A 51 9.25 1.54 4.20
C PRO A 51 8.24 2.54 4.78
N TYR A 52 7.82 2.32 6.03
CA TYR A 52 6.86 3.15 6.77
C TYR A 52 5.41 3.18 6.25
N ALA A 53 5.05 2.35 5.27
CA ALA A 53 3.67 2.28 4.76
C ALA A 53 2.64 1.99 5.88
N HIS A 54 3.03 1.20 6.89
CA HIS A 54 2.19 0.88 8.04
C HIS A 54 2.00 2.07 9.00
N GLU A 55 3.05 2.86 9.23
CA GLU A 55 2.98 4.07 10.05
C GLU A 55 2.09 5.13 9.41
N THR A 56 2.22 5.33 8.09
CA THR A 56 1.40 6.30 7.35
C THR A 56 -0.09 5.94 7.43
N VAL A 57 -0.47 4.67 7.23
CA VAL A 57 -1.86 4.24 7.35
C VAL A 57 -2.41 4.44 8.76
N THR A 58 -1.58 4.22 9.79
CA THR A 58 -1.98 4.39 11.18
C THR A 58 -2.26 5.87 11.51
N VAL A 59 -1.41 6.77 11.03
CA VAL A 59 -1.61 8.23 11.18
C VAL A 59 -2.87 8.68 10.45
N ASP A 60 -3.11 8.21 9.23
CA ASP A 60 -4.32 8.55 8.46
C ASP A 60 -5.59 8.15 9.23
N LEU A 61 -5.63 6.92 9.74
CA LEU A 61 -6.75 6.42 10.55
C LEU A 61 -6.92 7.22 11.85
N PHE A 62 -5.82 7.62 12.48
CA PHE A 62 -5.87 8.46 13.68
C PHE A 62 -6.48 9.83 13.38
N VAL A 63 -6.08 10.48 12.29
CA VAL A 63 -6.63 11.77 11.86
C VAL A 63 -8.13 11.64 11.52
N ILE A 64 -8.51 10.62 10.73
CA ILE A 64 -9.92 10.36 10.37
C ILE A 64 -10.77 10.13 11.63
N ARG A 65 -10.25 9.36 12.59
CA ARG A 65 -10.94 9.12 13.86
C ARG A 65 -11.16 10.41 14.65
N ASN A 66 -10.15 11.27 14.75
CA ASN A 66 -10.27 12.55 15.44
C ASN A 66 -11.28 13.47 14.75
N ILE A 67 -11.29 13.51 13.41
CA ILE A 67 -12.29 14.26 12.63
C ILE A 67 -13.70 13.71 12.90
N CYS A 68 -13.88 12.38 12.86
CA CYS A 68 -15.17 11.75 13.18
C CYS A 68 -15.65 12.10 14.60
N LEU A 69 -14.76 12.07 15.60
CA LEU A 69 -15.11 12.43 16.97
C LEU A 69 -15.46 13.92 17.11
N PHE A 70 -14.77 14.79 16.38
CA PHE A 70 -15.08 16.22 16.32
C PHE A 70 -16.44 16.47 15.67
N LEU A 71 -16.73 15.81 14.54
CA LEU A 71 -18.01 15.91 13.85
C LEU A 71 -19.18 15.38 14.70
N ARG A 72 -18.96 14.33 15.51
CA ARG A 72 -19.99 13.84 16.46
C ARG A 72 -20.38 14.88 17.52
N LYS A 73 -19.53 15.87 17.84
CA LYS A 73 -19.87 16.96 18.75
C LYS A 73 -20.79 18.02 18.13
N PHE A 74 -20.98 18.00 16.80
CA PHE A 74 -21.92 18.87 16.08
C PHE A 74 -23.07 18.04 15.49
N PRO A 75 -24.10 17.69 16.29
CA PRO A 75 -25.24 16.92 15.81
C PRO A 75 -26.21 17.80 15.02
N GLN A 76 -25.78 18.48 13.96
CA GLN A 76 -26.66 19.27 13.08
C GLN A 76 -26.03 19.47 11.68
N VAL A 77 -26.01 18.44 10.85
CA VAL A 77 -26.11 18.65 9.38
C VAL A 77 -27.17 17.67 8.89
N GLY A 78 -28.43 18.10 8.98
CA GLY A 78 -29.56 17.35 8.45
C GLY A 78 -29.40 17.18 6.95
N PHE A 79 -29.16 15.95 6.51
CA PHE A 79 -29.13 15.55 5.11
C PHE A 79 -30.55 15.44 4.54
N GLN A 80 -31.43 16.42 4.81
CA GLN A 80 -32.86 16.34 4.48
C GLN A 80 -33.32 17.36 3.42
N THR A 81 -32.42 18.11 2.77
CA THR A 81 -32.83 19.19 1.85
C THR A 81 -32.52 18.95 0.36
N LEU A 82 -31.88 17.85 -0.04
CA LEU A 82 -31.40 17.67 -1.43
C LEU A 82 -32.06 16.55 -2.25
N PHE A 83 -33.02 15.77 -1.70
CA PHE A 83 -33.69 14.68 -2.45
C PHE A 83 -35.24 14.76 -2.45
N GLY A 84 -35.81 15.93 -2.15
CA GLY A 84 -37.27 16.12 -2.00
C GLY A 84 -37.96 16.93 -3.10
N ARG A 85 -37.29 17.21 -4.23
CA ARG A 85 -37.89 17.92 -5.38
C ARG A 85 -37.40 17.31 -6.70
N LEU A 86 -37.91 16.11 -7.02
CA LEU A 86 -38.06 15.58 -8.37
C LEU A 86 -39.40 14.85 -8.42
#